data_AF-A0A396S724-F1
#
_entry.id   AF-A0A396S724-F1
#
_cell.length_a   1.000
_cell.length_b   1.000
_cell.length_c   1.000
_cell.angle_alpha   90.00
_cell.angle_beta   90.00
_cell.angle_gamma   90.00
#
_symmetry.space_group_name_H-M   'P 1'
#
loop_
_entity.id
_entity.type
_entity.pdbx_description
1 polymer ?
#
loop_
_entity_poly.entity_id
_entity_poly.type
_entity_poly.pdbx_seq_one_letter_code
_entity_poly.pdbx_strand_id
1 'polypeptide(L)'
;MSIKAVTEIPEIIDWTTTPLPNPNVAVGEVSRVVVSFYGDTETTKGFTWYTSQASINSDVQVVEKTSGEPNFENAVTFTGGYQRSTNAPEFIVHKAVATDLKPGTEYQYRVGDASLDLWSDVGSFVTAEGDDEFTFINLTDTQAKTEEEAILSSETFAKASQTVEDSEFILGNGDIVDTGSKEEQWGWVLDHSKETLMNTTFASSAGNHDEDKNSFYEHFNVKTPEGSSTETGAYYSYDYENAHFVILNTNEDSEEYQNFSPEQIEWLQEDIKAAKANENIDWIIANIHKGPYTTSNHATDDDIMGENGVREKLPPMLYELGVDLVLQGHDHIYARTKPIQEGNAVEADKATEEFEGIEVEYSVNPDGTIYVIPATAGPKVYYKNKEIDPAYYDLFEVADENSAAKYGADPTNDSRPVRSQVQNFVEFNIDGNKLTGITYEIDQNINNGEPFVIDAFGIIKEERKTDNLKDATSKKLKITKPYSVVNIDEAVEQEEIFVQASVTLKGAGLANKKVTISPSEHNAVIDFNGEEVKEVRLQTNKIKEIRGAENVQQWNIPNGVKLKNINFYHSNGKEITVK
;
A
#
# COMPACT_ATOMS: atom_id res chain seq x y z
N MET A 1 8.17 -31.91 64.01
CA MET A 1 8.80 -31.32 62.80
C MET A 1 8.00 -30.06 62.48
N SER A 2 8.62 -28.89 62.59
CA SER A 2 8.00 -27.62 62.19
C SER A 2 8.44 -27.31 60.77
N ILE A 3 7.49 -27.20 59.85
CA ILE A 3 7.72 -26.80 58.47
C ILE A 3 7.87 -25.28 58.49
N LYS A 4 9.08 -24.78 58.19
CA LYS A 4 9.30 -23.36 57.93
C LYS A 4 8.77 -23.07 56.52
N ALA A 5 7.73 -22.25 56.43
CA ALA A 5 7.38 -21.58 55.20
C ALA A 5 8.52 -20.61 54.85
N VAL A 6 9.13 -20.80 53.68
CA VAL A 6 10.02 -19.81 53.07
C VAL A 6 9.13 -18.94 52.20
N THR A 7 8.80 -17.75 52.71
CA THR A 7 8.23 -16.65 51.93
C THR A 7 9.37 -15.69 51.63
N GLU A 8 10.25 -16.06 50.70
CA GLU A 8 11.13 -15.08 50.07
C GLU A 8 10.31 -14.39 48.99
N ILE A 9 10.06 -13.10 49.18
CA ILE A 9 9.53 -12.23 48.13
C ILE A 9 10.68 -12.07 47.13
N PRO A 10 10.53 -12.45 45.85
CA PRO A 10 11.60 -12.30 44.88
C PRO A 10 12.02 -10.83 44.79
N GLU A 11 13.33 -10.60 44.68
CA GLU A 11 13.90 -9.28 44.51
C GLU A 11 13.36 -8.65 43.23
N ILE A 12 12.90 -7.39 43.29
CA ILE A 12 12.48 -6.66 42.09
C ILE A 12 13.73 -6.41 41.25
N ILE A 13 13.76 -6.99 40.05
CA ILE A 13 14.88 -6.81 39.11
C ILE A 13 14.66 -5.49 38.36
N ASP A 14 15.66 -4.60 38.39
CA ASP A 14 15.71 -3.45 37.49
C ASP A 14 16.28 -3.88 36.13
N TRP A 15 15.38 -4.20 35.22
CA TRP A 15 15.73 -4.71 33.90
C TRP A 15 16.53 -3.72 33.05
N THR A 16 16.40 -2.41 33.29
CA THR A 16 17.02 -1.38 32.44
C THR A 16 18.52 -1.24 32.67
N THR A 17 19.00 -1.54 33.88
CA THR A 17 20.40 -1.40 34.27
C THR A 17 21.15 -2.72 34.36
N THR A 18 20.46 -3.83 34.10
CA THR A 18 21.05 -5.16 34.21
C THR A 18 22.16 -5.37 33.15
N PRO A 19 23.30 -6.00 33.47
CA PRO A 19 24.29 -6.38 32.46
C PRO A 19 23.73 -7.38 31.44
N LEU A 20 24.15 -7.25 30.18
CA LEU A 20 23.80 -8.17 29.09
C LEU A 20 25.06 -8.93 28.62
N PRO A 21 24.96 -10.24 28.30
CA PRO A 21 23.80 -11.09 28.57
C PRO A 21 23.60 -11.26 30.08
N ASN A 22 22.35 -11.43 30.52
CA ASN A 22 22.01 -11.61 31.93
C ASN A 22 22.03 -13.11 32.28
N PRO A 23 23.08 -13.62 32.94
CA PRO A 23 23.19 -15.06 33.23
C PRO A 23 22.21 -15.54 34.32
N ASN A 24 21.50 -14.63 34.98
CA ASN A 24 20.52 -14.96 36.02
C ASN A 24 19.09 -15.12 35.48
N VAL A 25 18.90 -14.89 34.19
CA VAL A 25 17.61 -15.09 33.50
C VAL A 25 17.69 -16.38 32.70
N ALA A 26 16.59 -17.12 32.66
CA ALA A 26 16.50 -18.31 31.80
C ALA A 26 16.58 -17.91 30.33
N VAL A 27 17.17 -18.76 29.48
CA VAL A 27 17.29 -18.53 28.03
C VAL A 27 15.93 -18.19 27.39
N GLY A 28 14.85 -18.81 27.87
CA GLY A 28 13.50 -18.55 27.37
C GLY A 28 13.28 -19.15 25.98
N GLU A 29 12.33 -18.59 25.25
CA GLU A 29 11.98 -18.96 23.88
C GLU A 29 12.12 -17.73 22.97
N VAL A 30 12.21 -17.98 21.66
CA VAL A 30 12.08 -16.92 20.64
C VAL A 30 10.61 -16.61 20.45
N SER A 31 10.25 -15.33 20.42
CA SER A 31 8.87 -14.85 20.25
C SER A 31 8.80 -13.66 19.30
N ARG A 32 7.58 -13.25 18.90
CA ARG A 32 7.29 -12.07 18.08
C ARG A 32 8.11 -12.03 16.79
N VAL A 33 8.20 -13.18 16.12
CA VAL A 33 8.94 -13.30 14.87
C VAL A 33 8.16 -12.60 13.76
N VAL A 34 8.78 -11.64 13.09
CA VAL A 34 8.23 -10.94 11.92
C VAL A 34 9.25 -11.00 10.79
N VAL A 35 8.79 -11.39 9.59
CA VAL A 35 9.55 -11.28 8.34
C VAL A 35 9.00 -10.10 7.55
N SER A 36 9.86 -9.16 7.18
CA SER A 36 9.50 -7.93 6.47
C SER A 36 10.33 -7.74 5.21
N PHE A 37 9.82 -6.93 4.28
CA PHE A 37 10.66 -6.41 3.19
C PHE A 37 11.73 -5.47 3.75
N TYR A 38 12.92 -5.46 3.15
CA TYR A 38 14.03 -4.59 3.55
C TYR A 38 14.80 -4.04 2.34
N GLY A 39 14.22 -3.08 1.63
CA GLY A 39 14.82 -2.57 0.40
C GLY A 39 14.54 -3.48 -0.79
N ASP A 40 15.59 -4.02 -1.42
CA ASP A 40 15.46 -4.83 -2.64
C ASP A 40 14.82 -6.21 -2.34
N THR A 41 13.59 -6.40 -2.79
CA THR A 41 12.76 -7.58 -2.50
C THR A 41 13.20 -8.83 -3.23
N GLU A 42 14.03 -8.70 -4.27
CA GLU A 42 14.60 -9.83 -5.02
C GLU A 42 15.78 -10.47 -4.26
N THR A 43 16.53 -9.67 -3.49
CA THR A 43 17.83 -10.10 -2.94
C THR A 43 17.94 -9.97 -1.42
N THR A 44 16.93 -9.43 -0.74
CA THR A 44 16.99 -9.19 0.70
C THR A 44 15.68 -9.49 1.43
N LYS A 45 15.79 -9.81 2.73
CA LYS A 45 14.67 -9.89 3.68
C LYS A 45 15.08 -9.41 5.06
N GLY A 46 14.16 -8.73 5.74
CA GLY A 46 14.30 -8.28 7.12
C GLY A 46 13.65 -9.25 8.11
N PHE A 47 14.27 -9.40 9.27
CA PHE A 47 13.76 -10.21 10.38
C PHE A 47 13.78 -9.41 11.67
N THR A 48 12.72 -9.58 12.48
CA THR A 48 12.64 -9.13 13.87
C THR A 48 12.22 -10.29 14.76
N TRP A 49 12.77 -10.38 15.97
CA TRP A 49 12.28 -11.30 17.00
C TRP A 49 12.70 -10.83 18.40
N TYR A 50 12.09 -11.45 19.41
CA TYR A 50 12.30 -11.15 20.81
C TYR A 50 12.83 -12.38 21.56
N THR A 51 13.75 -12.16 22.50
CA THR A 51 14.21 -13.18 23.46
C THR A 51 14.29 -12.61 24.87
N SER A 52 14.59 -13.46 25.86
CA SER A 52 14.98 -12.96 27.19
C SER A 52 16.36 -12.29 27.15
N GLN A 53 16.73 -11.60 28.24
CA GLN A 53 18.06 -10.98 28.42
C GLN A 53 19.24 -11.95 28.43
N ALA A 54 19.01 -13.26 28.43
CA ALA A 54 20.08 -14.25 28.37
C ALA A 54 20.69 -14.36 26.95
N SER A 55 19.93 -13.99 25.92
CA SER A 55 20.33 -14.05 24.50
C SER A 55 20.67 -12.64 23.99
N ILE A 56 21.83 -12.50 23.35
CA ILE A 56 22.29 -11.22 22.77
C ILE A 56 22.91 -11.38 21.38
N ASN A 57 23.06 -12.61 20.87
CA ASN A 57 23.41 -12.78 19.47
C ASN A 57 22.13 -12.77 18.64
N SER A 58 22.22 -12.18 17.45
CA SER A 58 21.11 -12.06 16.52
C SER A 58 21.40 -12.90 15.28
N ASP A 59 21.24 -14.21 15.35
CA ASP A 59 21.57 -15.13 14.24
C ASP A 59 20.33 -15.47 13.42
N VAL A 60 20.44 -15.36 12.10
CA VAL A 60 19.43 -15.84 11.14
C VAL A 60 20.07 -16.89 10.26
N GLN A 61 19.44 -18.05 10.14
CA GLN A 61 19.84 -19.09 9.21
C GLN A 61 18.81 -19.22 8.11
N VAL A 62 19.27 -19.17 6.86
CA VAL A 62 18.42 -19.26 5.67
C VAL A 62 18.93 -20.39 4.77
N VAL A 63 18.01 -21.22 4.27
CA VAL A 63 18.30 -22.32 3.34
C VAL A 63 17.27 -22.34 2.22
N GLU A 64 17.69 -22.55 0.98
CA GLU A 64 16.77 -22.72 -0.15
C GLU A 64 15.83 -23.91 0.11
N LYS A 65 14.53 -23.71 -0.06
CA LYS A 65 13.55 -24.76 0.18
C LYS A 65 13.71 -25.86 -0.87
N THR A 66 13.68 -27.10 -0.42
CA THR A 66 13.68 -28.28 -1.29
C THR A 66 12.56 -29.22 -0.86
N SER A 67 12.37 -30.36 -1.55
CA SER A 67 11.26 -31.30 -1.28
C SER A 67 11.31 -32.04 0.07
N GLY A 68 12.26 -31.75 0.96
CA GLY A 68 12.40 -32.39 2.27
C GLY A 68 12.58 -31.37 3.40
N GLU A 69 12.73 -31.87 4.63
CA GLU A 69 13.00 -31.04 5.81
C GLU A 69 14.23 -30.14 5.60
N PRO A 70 14.21 -28.89 6.11
CA PRO A 70 15.33 -27.98 5.98
C PRO A 70 16.58 -28.55 6.65
N ASN A 71 17.68 -28.61 5.91
CA ASN A 71 18.99 -28.94 6.47
C ASN A 71 19.78 -27.66 6.77
N PHE A 72 19.65 -27.17 8.00
CA PHE A 72 20.35 -25.97 8.47
C PHE A 72 21.88 -26.13 8.61
N GLU A 73 22.45 -27.33 8.45
CA GLU A 73 23.91 -27.49 8.31
C GLU A 73 24.43 -26.83 7.02
N ASN A 74 23.56 -26.66 6.02
CA ASN A 74 23.87 -25.99 4.75
C ASN A 74 23.38 -24.55 4.69
N ALA A 75 22.81 -24.01 5.77
CA ALA A 75 22.24 -22.68 5.77
C ALA A 75 23.32 -21.59 5.66
N VAL A 76 22.97 -20.51 4.98
CA VAL A 76 23.71 -19.25 5.07
C VAL A 76 23.31 -18.59 6.38
N THR A 77 24.31 -18.15 7.15
CA THR A 77 24.07 -17.48 8.43
C THR A 77 24.34 -15.99 8.29
N PHE A 78 23.37 -15.18 8.74
CA PHE A 78 23.45 -13.74 8.83
C PHE A 78 23.41 -13.33 10.30
N THR A 79 24.08 -12.22 10.62
CA THR A 79 24.11 -11.67 11.99
C THR A 79 23.51 -10.28 12.01
N GLY A 80 22.72 -10.00 13.02
CA GLY A 80 22.03 -8.74 13.23
C GLY A 80 22.52 -7.92 14.42
N GLY A 81 21.73 -6.91 14.75
CA GLY A 81 21.85 -6.12 15.97
C GLY A 81 20.84 -6.56 17.02
N TYR A 82 21.06 -6.13 18.26
CA TYR A 82 20.12 -6.30 19.35
C TYR A 82 20.01 -5.03 20.17
N GLN A 83 18.87 -4.84 20.84
CA GLN A 83 18.66 -3.80 21.82
C GLN A 83 17.69 -4.26 22.91
N ARG A 84 17.66 -3.57 24.04
CA ARG A 84 16.58 -3.76 25.01
C ARG A 84 15.29 -3.22 24.43
N SER A 85 14.17 -3.92 24.61
CA SER A 85 12.87 -3.36 24.24
C SER A 85 12.61 -2.10 25.06
N THR A 86 12.07 -1.07 24.41
CA THR A 86 11.69 0.19 25.05
C THR A 86 10.51 0.01 25.99
N ASN A 87 9.55 -0.85 25.62
CA ASN A 87 8.29 -1.02 26.35
C ASN A 87 8.25 -2.25 27.26
N ALA A 88 9.17 -3.20 27.09
CA ALA A 88 9.33 -4.35 28.00
C ALA A 88 10.83 -4.68 28.20
N PRO A 89 11.55 -3.93 29.04
CA PRO A 89 13.01 -4.02 29.17
C PRO A 89 13.53 -5.39 29.63
N GLU A 90 12.67 -6.28 30.11
CA GLU A 90 12.94 -7.70 30.36
C GLU A 90 13.21 -8.53 29.08
N PHE A 91 12.87 -8.01 27.89
CA PHE A 91 13.14 -8.62 26.59
C PHE A 91 14.27 -7.90 25.83
N ILE A 92 14.89 -8.66 24.93
CA ILE A 92 15.83 -8.18 23.92
C ILE A 92 15.15 -8.27 22.55
N VAL A 93 15.15 -7.16 21.84
CA VAL A 93 14.71 -7.05 20.45
C VAL A 93 15.92 -7.31 19.57
N HIS A 94 15.76 -8.21 18.61
CA HIS A 94 16.78 -8.55 17.62
C HIS A 94 16.29 -8.16 16.23
N LYS A 95 17.20 -7.62 15.43
CA LYS A 95 16.94 -7.32 14.02
C LYS A 95 18.11 -7.76 13.16
N ALA A 96 17.83 -8.46 12.09
CA ALA A 96 18.83 -8.92 11.12
C ALA A 96 18.29 -8.83 9.69
N VAL A 97 19.20 -8.81 8.73
CA VAL A 97 18.87 -8.76 7.31
C VAL A 97 19.60 -9.90 6.61
N ALA A 98 18.86 -10.72 5.88
CA ALA A 98 19.45 -11.64 4.91
C ALA A 98 19.69 -10.87 3.61
N THR A 99 20.89 -11.01 3.04
CA THR A 99 21.32 -10.35 1.81
C THR A 99 21.84 -11.36 0.81
N ASP A 100 22.06 -10.92 -0.43
CA ASP A 100 22.61 -11.76 -1.51
C ASP A 100 21.76 -13.02 -1.76
N LEU A 101 20.44 -12.91 -1.52
CA LEU A 101 19.47 -13.95 -1.83
C LEU A 101 19.28 -14.02 -3.36
N LYS A 102 18.79 -15.18 -3.82
CA LYS A 102 18.43 -15.36 -5.23
C LYS A 102 17.01 -14.81 -5.45
N PRO A 103 16.75 -14.11 -6.55
CA PRO A 103 15.38 -13.78 -6.98
C PRO A 103 14.53 -15.06 -7.20
N GLY A 104 13.21 -14.96 -7.04
CA GLY A 104 12.25 -16.03 -7.35
C GLY A 104 12.46 -17.32 -6.58
N THR A 105 12.98 -17.22 -5.36
CA THR A 105 13.43 -18.38 -4.60
C THR A 105 12.69 -18.47 -3.28
N GLU A 106 12.04 -19.61 -3.06
CA GLU A 106 11.47 -19.93 -1.75
C GLU A 106 12.58 -20.40 -0.80
N TYR A 107 12.62 -19.79 0.38
CA TYR A 107 13.57 -20.07 1.44
C TYR A 107 12.86 -20.55 2.70
N GLN A 108 13.52 -21.43 3.44
CA GLN A 108 13.18 -21.73 4.84
C GLN A 108 14.20 -21.06 5.75
N TYR A 109 13.73 -20.56 6.90
CA TYR A 109 14.57 -19.85 7.84
C TYR A 109 14.28 -20.21 9.30
N ARG A 110 15.23 -19.86 10.17
CA ARG A 110 15.03 -19.77 11.62
C ARG A 110 15.87 -18.64 12.19
N VAL A 111 15.41 -18.03 13.28
CA VAL A 111 16.09 -16.92 13.97
C VAL A 111 16.38 -17.27 15.42
N GLY A 112 17.43 -16.72 16.02
CA GLY A 112 17.78 -17.01 17.40
C GLY A 112 19.22 -16.67 17.80
N ASP A 113 19.78 -17.45 18.71
CA ASP A 113 21.16 -17.34 19.22
C ASP A 113 21.84 -18.71 19.11
N ALA A 114 22.70 -18.86 18.11
CA ALA A 114 23.37 -20.11 17.80
C ALA A 114 24.30 -20.57 18.94
N SER A 115 24.80 -19.64 19.75
CA SER A 115 25.69 -19.96 20.87
C SER A 115 24.95 -20.62 22.04
N LEU A 116 23.63 -20.42 22.11
CA LEU A 116 22.75 -20.97 23.14
C LEU A 116 21.92 -22.16 22.63
N ASP A 117 22.05 -22.51 21.35
CA ASP A 117 21.15 -23.45 20.65
C ASP A 117 19.67 -23.05 20.82
N LEU A 118 19.41 -21.74 20.85
CA LEU A 118 18.09 -21.14 20.93
C LEU A 118 17.64 -20.77 19.52
N TRP A 119 16.57 -21.37 19.04
CA TRP A 119 16.01 -21.12 17.71
C TRP A 119 14.50 -20.99 17.76
N SER A 120 13.94 -20.16 16.88
CA SER A 120 12.52 -20.17 16.55
C SER A 120 12.08 -21.49 15.92
N ASP A 121 10.76 -21.65 15.76
CA ASP A 121 10.23 -22.58 14.75
C ASP A 121 10.75 -22.23 13.35
N VAL A 122 10.60 -23.16 12.42
CA VAL A 122 10.97 -22.93 11.01
C VAL A 122 9.86 -22.14 10.34
N GLY A 123 10.23 -21.03 9.69
CA GLY A 123 9.36 -20.28 8.79
C GLY A 123 9.81 -20.37 7.33
N SER A 124 9.05 -19.75 6.43
CA SER A 124 9.38 -19.62 5.02
C SER A 124 9.02 -18.25 4.46
N PHE A 125 9.70 -17.88 3.37
CA PHE A 125 9.38 -16.70 2.57
C PHE A 125 9.84 -16.93 1.13
N VAL A 126 9.36 -16.08 0.23
CA VAL A 126 9.78 -16.02 -1.17
C VAL A 126 10.33 -14.63 -1.50
N THR A 127 11.36 -14.60 -2.33
CA THR A 127 11.93 -13.38 -2.92
C THR A 127 11.26 -13.08 -4.25
N ALA A 128 11.09 -11.79 -4.55
CA ALA A 128 10.55 -11.35 -5.84
C ALA A 128 11.45 -11.79 -7.01
N GLU A 129 10.93 -11.82 -8.23
CA GLU A 129 11.70 -12.19 -9.42
C GLU A 129 11.67 -11.23 -10.61
N GLY A 130 10.97 -10.10 -10.46
CA GLY A 130 10.76 -9.12 -11.52
C GLY A 130 9.72 -9.58 -12.56
N ASP A 131 8.73 -10.36 -12.13
CA ASP A 131 7.57 -10.77 -12.91
C ASP A 131 6.54 -9.63 -13.02
N ASP A 132 5.41 -9.89 -13.66
CA ASP A 132 4.27 -8.97 -13.74
C ASP A 132 2.97 -9.56 -13.18
N GLU A 133 3.01 -10.77 -12.61
CA GLU A 133 1.89 -11.43 -11.95
C GLU A 133 2.20 -11.76 -10.49
N PHE A 134 1.34 -11.32 -9.56
CA PHE A 134 1.42 -11.72 -8.15
C PHE A 134 0.12 -11.46 -7.40
N THR A 135 -0.07 -12.16 -6.29
CA THR A 135 -1.22 -12.00 -5.40
C THR A 135 -0.77 -11.64 -3.99
N PHE A 136 -1.48 -10.74 -3.32
CA PHE A 136 -1.25 -10.41 -1.91
C PHE A 136 -2.57 -10.24 -1.14
N ILE A 137 -2.50 -10.45 0.17
CA ILE A 137 -3.64 -10.24 1.07
C ILE A 137 -3.53 -8.84 1.69
N ASN A 138 -4.60 -8.08 1.69
CA ASN A 138 -4.74 -6.84 2.43
C ASN A 138 -5.72 -6.96 3.59
N LEU A 139 -5.33 -6.48 4.76
CA LEU A 139 -6.16 -6.42 5.95
C LEU A 139 -5.74 -5.25 6.84
N THR A 140 -6.50 -4.99 7.90
CA THR A 140 -6.23 -3.85 8.79
C THR A 140 -6.82 -4.07 10.17
N ASP A 141 -6.36 -3.30 11.16
CA ASP A 141 -7.05 -3.12 12.43
C ASP A 141 -7.38 -4.45 13.14
N THR A 142 -6.39 -5.34 13.27
CA THR A 142 -6.53 -6.49 14.19
C THR A 142 -6.80 -5.99 15.60
N GLN A 143 -6.18 -4.86 15.96
CA GLN A 143 -6.43 -3.99 17.11
C GLN A 143 -6.88 -4.76 18.36
N ALA A 144 -6.15 -5.84 18.65
CA ALA A 144 -6.54 -6.78 19.68
C ALA A 144 -6.17 -6.19 21.05
N LYS A 145 -7.16 -6.05 21.93
CA LYS A 145 -6.93 -5.51 23.29
C LYS A 145 -6.76 -6.61 24.34
N THR A 146 -7.26 -7.81 24.07
CA THR A 146 -7.25 -9.01 24.93
C THR A 146 -6.72 -10.20 24.14
N GLU A 147 -6.24 -11.22 24.85
CA GLU A 147 -5.74 -12.45 24.22
C GLU A 147 -6.81 -13.15 23.37
N GLU A 148 -8.09 -13.17 23.79
CA GLU A 148 -9.17 -13.73 22.98
C GLU A 148 -9.43 -12.96 21.68
N GLU A 149 -9.18 -11.64 21.68
CA GLU A 149 -9.28 -10.82 20.48
C GLU A 149 -8.08 -11.09 19.55
N ALA A 150 -6.90 -11.38 20.10
CA ALA A 150 -5.72 -11.77 19.31
C ALA A 150 -5.87 -13.17 18.68
N ILE A 151 -6.48 -14.12 19.40
CA ILE A 151 -6.83 -15.44 18.85
C ILE A 151 -7.82 -15.30 17.69
N LEU A 152 -8.82 -14.41 17.81
CA LEU A 152 -9.73 -14.12 16.70
C LEU A 152 -8.97 -13.56 15.49
N SER A 153 -8.06 -12.60 15.70
CA SER A 153 -7.23 -12.06 14.63
C SER A 153 -6.32 -13.12 14.00
N SER A 154 -5.77 -14.06 14.78
CA SER A 154 -4.97 -15.16 14.24
C SER A 154 -5.78 -16.14 13.39
N GLU A 155 -7.04 -16.40 13.78
CA GLU A 155 -7.99 -17.15 12.95
C GLU A 155 -8.29 -16.41 11.64
N THR A 156 -8.41 -15.07 11.66
CA THR A 156 -8.58 -14.26 10.45
C THR A 156 -7.36 -14.39 9.52
N PHE A 157 -6.14 -14.23 10.03
CA PHE A 157 -4.91 -14.42 9.25
C PHE A 157 -4.89 -15.82 8.62
N ALA A 158 -5.15 -16.86 9.41
CA ALA A 158 -5.13 -18.23 8.92
C ALA A 158 -6.18 -18.49 7.84
N LYS A 159 -7.40 -17.97 8.00
CA LYS A 159 -8.47 -18.09 6.98
C LYS A 159 -8.16 -17.30 5.72
N ALA A 160 -7.59 -16.11 5.84
CA ALA A 160 -7.17 -15.33 4.68
C ALA A 160 -6.11 -16.08 3.86
N SER A 161 -5.04 -16.58 4.51
CA SER A 161 -3.99 -17.37 3.84
C SER A 161 -4.48 -18.72 3.29
N GLN A 162 -5.51 -19.32 3.88
CA GLN A 162 -6.13 -20.54 3.32
C GLN A 162 -7.08 -20.24 2.16
N THR A 163 -7.66 -19.05 2.11
CA THR A 163 -8.56 -18.64 1.02
C THR A 163 -7.74 -18.20 -0.20
N VAL A 164 -6.63 -17.53 0.04
CA VAL A 164 -5.73 -16.98 -0.98
C VAL A 164 -4.40 -17.75 -0.90
N GLU A 165 -4.42 -19.03 -1.26
CA GLU A 165 -3.28 -19.95 -1.06
C GLU A 165 -2.00 -19.48 -1.78
N ASP A 166 -2.15 -18.78 -2.92
CA ASP A 166 -1.06 -18.26 -3.74
C ASP A 166 -0.63 -16.83 -3.35
N SER A 167 -0.99 -16.34 -2.15
CA SER A 167 -0.56 -15.02 -1.69
C SER A 167 0.95 -15.00 -1.38
N GLU A 168 1.66 -14.06 -2.00
CA GLU A 168 3.10 -13.85 -1.86
C GLU A 168 3.45 -13.14 -0.52
N PHE A 169 2.57 -12.27 -0.06
CA PHE A 169 2.71 -11.53 1.19
C PHE A 169 1.38 -11.04 1.76
N ILE A 170 1.42 -10.60 3.02
CA ILE A 170 0.32 -9.91 3.69
C ILE A 170 0.71 -8.45 3.90
N LEU A 171 -0.20 -7.53 3.57
CA LEU A 171 -0.10 -6.09 3.83
C LEU A 171 -1.16 -5.66 4.85
N GLY A 172 -0.71 -5.22 6.03
CA GLY A 172 -1.52 -4.62 7.08
C GLY A 172 -1.62 -3.10 6.96
N ASN A 173 -2.80 -2.51 7.10
CA ASN A 173 -2.95 -1.04 7.05
C ASN A 173 -2.86 -0.37 8.44
N GLY A 174 -2.14 -0.97 9.39
CA GLY A 174 -1.92 -0.45 10.75
C GLY A 174 -2.96 -0.89 11.79
N ASP A 175 -2.77 -0.41 13.02
CA ASP A 175 -3.51 -0.79 14.23
C ASP A 175 -3.45 -2.29 14.51
N ILE A 176 -2.22 -2.80 14.63
CA ILE A 176 -1.99 -4.22 14.91
C ILE A 176 -2.45 -4.57 16.32
N VAL A 177 -2.16 -3.69 17.28
CA VAL A 177 -2.54 -3.82 18.69
C VAL A 177 -3.45 -2.68 19.14
N ASP A 178 -4.11 -2.80 20.30
CA ASP A 178 -4.94 -1.71 20.85
C ASP A 178 -4.14 -0.69 21.68
N THR A 179 -2.91 -1.01 22.10
CA THR A 179 -2.01 -0.09 22.78
C THR A 179 -0.55 -0.46 22.50
N GLY A 180 0.13 0.31 21.66
CA GLY A 180 1.49 0.04 21.20
C GLY A 180 2.46 -0.23 22.34
N SER A 181 2.41 0.58 23.41
CA SER A 181 3.30 0.42 24.56
C SER A 181 3.04 -0.82 25.43
N LYS A 182 2.03 -1.65 25.12
CA LYS A 182 1.77 -2.92 25.81
C LYS A 182 2.31 -4.10 25.01
N GLU A 183 3.53 -4.48 25.35
CA GLU A 183 4.25 -5.61 24.73
C GLU A 183 3.51 -6.95 24.83
N GLU A 184 2.61 -7.13 25.81
CA GLU A 184 1.75 -8.32 25.91
C GLU A 184 0.81 -8.46 24.70
N GLN A 185 0.29 -7.34 24.17
CA GLN A 185 -0.65 -7.37 23.04
C GLN A 185 0.07 -7.72 21.73
N TRP A 186 1.27 -7.18 21.52
CA TRP A 186 2.13 -7.57 20.40
C TRP A 186 2.47 -9.06 20.45
N GLY A 187 2.84 -9.55 21.64
CA GLY A 187 3.04 -10.98 21.89
C GLY A 187 1.81 -11.80 21.53
N TRP A 188 0.63 -11.45 22.02
CA TRP A 188 -0.59 -12.18 21.70
C TRP A 188 -0.87 -12.22 20.19
N VAL A 189 -0.81 -11.09 19.49
CA VAL A 189 -1.13 -11.06 18.06
C VAL A 189 -0.10 -11.84 17.24
N LEU A 190 1.19 -11.61 17.47
CA LEU A 190 2.26 -12.22 16.67
C LEU A 190 2.48 -13.70 17.02
N ASP A 191 2.47 -14.06 18.30
CA ASP A 191 2.76 -15.42 18.74
C ASP A 191 1.57 -16.37 18.47
N HIS A 192 0.32 -15.92 18.60
CA HIS A 192 -0.86 -16.73 18.21
C HIS A 192 -0.99 -16.87 16.69
N SER A 193 -0.39 -15.95 15.92
CA SER A 193 -0.43 -15.98 14.44
C SER A 193 0.82 -16.59 13.81
N LYS A 194 1.75 -17.14 14.61
CA LYS A 194 3.07 -17.57 14.12
C LYS A 194 3.02 -18.63 13.01
N GLU A 195 2.03 -19.53 13.04
CA GLU A 195 1.85 -20.58 12.03
C GLU A 195 1.56 -19.97 10.63
N THR A 196 1.00 -18.76 10.59
CA THR A 196 0.76 -18.01 9.36
C THR A 196 1.88 -16.99 9.11
N LEU A 197 2.16 -16.10 10.07
CA LEU A 197 3.06 -14.96 9.86
C LEU A 197 4.54 -15.33 9.74
N MET A 198 4.97 -16.51 10.20
CA MET A 198 6.33 -17.00 9.92
C MET A 198 6.47 -17.62 8.53
N ASN A 199 5.37 -17.89 7.82
CA ASN A 199 5.37 -18.53 6.50
C ASN A 199 5.00 -17.56 5.37
N THR A 200 5.03 -16.25 5.64
CA THR A 200 4.76 -15.20 4.66
C THR A 200 5.59 -13.95 5.00
N THR A 201 5.74 -13.03 4.04
CA THR A 201 6.25 -11.69 4.37
C THR A 201 5.10 -10.85 4.91
N PHE A 202 5.29 -10.17 6.03
CA PHE A 202 4.31 -9.25 6.61
C PHE A 202 4.81 -7.80 6.50
N ALA A 203 4.21 -7.05 5.58
CA ALA A 203 4.37 -5.62 5.45
C ALA A 203 3.25 -4.89 6.19
N SER A 204 3.52 -3.72 6.77
CA SER A 204 2.49 -2.93 7.45
C SER A 204 2.84 -1.45 7.53
N SER A 205 1.83 -0.57 7.53
CA SER A 205 1.96 0.78 8.11
C SER A 205 1.80 0.74 9.63
N ALA A 206 2.22 1.81 10.31
CA ALA A 206 1.86 2.05 11.70
C ALA A 206 0.48 2.73 11.76
N GLY A 207 -0.41 2.24 12.61
CA GLY A 207 -1.64 2.94 12.97
C GLY A 207 -1.48 3.78 14.23
N ASN A 208 -2.49 4.56 14.58
CA ASN A 208 -2.42 5.43 15.76
C ASN A 208 -2.41 4.65 17.08
N HIS A 209 -2.78 3.37 17.07
CA HIS A 209 -2.60 2.50 18.23
C HIS A 209 -1.20 1.88 18.30
N ASP A 210 -0.38 1.98 17.25
CA ASP A 210 0.99 1.42 17.20
C ASP A 210 2.08 2.47 17.52
N GLU A 211 1.69 3.73 17.73
CA GLU A 211 2.57 4.91 17.74
C GLU A 211 3.45 5.08 19.00
N ASP A 212 3.12 4.40 20.08
CA ASP A 212 3.78 4.66 21.35
C ASP A 212 5.26 4.23 21.35
N LYS A 213 6.21 5.15 21.61
CA LYS A 213 7.58 4.82 22.05
C LYS A 213 8.31 3.77 21.17
N ASN A 214 8.34 3.99 19.85
CA ASN A 214 8.94 3.08 18.86
C ASN A 214 8.26 1.70 18.74
N SER A 215 7.05 1.50 19.28
CA SER A 215 6.45 0.15 19.34
C SER A 215 6.36 -0.49 17.97
N PHE A 216 5.83 0.19 16.95
CA PHE A 216 5.84 -0.33 15.59
C PHE A 216 7.26 -0.68 15.11
N TYR A 217 8.20 0.28 15.20
CA TYR A 217 9.52 0.07 14.64
C TYR A 217 10.32 -0.99 15.41
N GLU A 218 10.07 -1.27 16.68
CA GLU A 218 10.72 -2.39 17.38
C GLU A 218 10.26 -3.76 16.86
N HIS A 219 9.08 -3.87 16.25
CA HIS A 219 8.53 -5.12 15.72
C HIS A 219 8.81 -5.34 14.22
N PHE A 220 9.04 -4.29 13.44
CA PHE A 220 9.28 -4.38 12.00
C PHE A 220 10.70 -3.98 11.61
N ASN A 221 11.38 -4.81 10.80
CA ASN A 221 12.69 -4.47 10.27
C ASN A 221 12.56 -3.95 8.83
N VAL A 222 12.28 -2.66 8.70
CA VAL A 222 12.04 -1.97 7.42
C VAL A 222 13.13 -0.94 7.14
N LYS A 223 13.39 -0.68 5.86
CA LYS A 223 14.39 0.30 5.43
C LYS A 223 13.75 1.67 5.27
N THR A 224 13.98 2.56 6.24
CA THR A 224 13.44 3.92 6.20
C THR A 224 14.40 4.89 5.50
N PRO A 225 13.90 6.05 5.02
CA PRO A 225 14.74 7.13 4.53
C PRO A 225 15.75 7.62 5.57
N GLU A 226 16.93 8.06 5.13
CA GLU A 226 17.98 8.51 6.04
C GLU A 226 17.51 9.71 6.87
N GLY A 227 17.59 9.60 8.20
CA GLY A 227 17.20 10.67 9.12
C GLY A 227 15.70 10.74 9.45
N SER A 228 14.86 9.85 8.90
CA SER A 228 13.45 9.74 9.29
C SER A 228 13.32 9.35 10.77
N SER A 229 12.37 9.96 11.48
CA SER A 229 12.01 9.49 12.83
C SER A 229 11.36 8.12 12.75
N THR A 230 11.54 7.31 13.80
CA THR A 230 10.86 6.01 13.97
C THR A 230 10.06 5.93 15.27
N GLU A 231 9.93 7.06 15.97
CA GLU A 231 9.33 7.12 17.31
C GLU A 231 7.84 6.77 17.30
N THR A 232 7.10 7.20 16.27
CA THR A 232 5.65 7.03 16.16
C THR A 232 5.20 6.05 15.07
N GLY A 233 6.16 5.43 14.38
CA GLY A 233 5.89 4.62 13.19
C GLY A 233 7.07 4.68 12.24
N ALA A 234 6.92 4.16 11.03
CA ALA A 234 7.93 4.28 9.99
C ALA A 234 7.25 4.42 8.63
N TYR A 235 7.82 5.28 7.78
CA TYR A 235 7.49 5.35 6.35
C TYR A 235 8.64 4.77 5.52
N TYR A 236 8.28 4.03 4.48
CA TYR A 236 9.21 3.27 3.64
C TYR A 236 8.52 2.83 2.35
N SER A 237 9.30 2.35 1.39
CA SER A 237 8.79 1.82 0.13
C SER A 237 9.52 0.54 -0.26
N TYR A 238 8.88 -0.24 -1.13
CA TYR A 238 9.46 -1.42 -1.75
C TYR A 238 8.79 -1.67 -3.10
N ASP A 239 9.57 -2.20 -4.03
CA ASP A 239 9.05 -2.73 -5.28
C ASP A 239 8.78 -4.22 -5.07
N TYR A 240 7.61 -4.71 -5.48
CA TYR A 240 7.32 -6.14 -5.57
C TYR A 240 6.79 -6.40 -6.98
N GLU A 241 7.54 -7.19 -7.74
CA GLU A 241 7.27 -7.39 -9.17
C GLU A 241 7.10 -6.04 -9.89
N ASN A 242 6.04 -5.87 -10.69
CA ASN A 242 5.77 -4.63 -11.44
C ASN A 242 5.04 -3.53 -10.62
N ALA A 243 4.99 -3.64 -9.30
CA ALA A 243 4.30 -2.70 -8.43
C ALA A 243 5.23 -2.04 -7.40
N HIS A 244 5.12 -0.73 -7.28
CA HIS A 244 5.77 0.05 -6.24
C HIS A 244 4.77 0.32 -5.10
N PHE A 245 5.12 -0.15 -3.91
CA PHE A 245 4.36 0.07 -2.69
C PHE A 245 5.01 1.19 -1.88
N VAL A 246 4.22 2.20 -1.52
CA VAL A 246 4.65 3.29 -0.64
C VAL A 246 3.84 3.26 0.66
N ILE A 247 4.53 3.07 1.77
CA ILE A 247 3.94 2.91 3.10
C ILE A 247 4.16 4.20 3.89
N LEU A 248 3.07 4.84 4.29
CA LEU A 248 3.11 6.12 5.01
C LEU A 248 2.88 5.93 6.51
N ASN A 249 3.54 6.77 7.30
CA ASN A 249 3.32 6.90 8.74
C ASN A 249 2.34 8.04 8.99
N THR A 250 1.14 7.71 9.45
CA THR A 250 0.09 8.71 9.73
C THR A 250 0.13 9.27 11.16
N ASN A 251 1.21 9.01 11.90
CA ASN A 251 1.38 9.43 13.30
C ASN A 251 2.43 10.54 13.44
N GLU A 252 2.64 11.31 12.38
CA GLU A 252 3.45 12.53 12.39
C GLU A 252 2.51 13.72 12.27
N ASP A 253 2.85 14.90 12.80
CA ASP A 253 1.97 16.06 12.68
C ASP A 253 2.76 17.33 12.37
N SER A 254 2.17 18.19 11.55
CA SER A 254 2.73 19.50 11.21
C SER A 254 1.65 20.56 10.98
N GLU A 255 2.06 21.82 10.94
CA GLU A 255 1.13 22.92 10.62
C GLU A 255 0.59 22.79 9.19
N GLU A 256 1.39 22.26 8.25
CA GLU A 256 1.05 22.18 6.83
C GLU A 256 0.24 20.93 6.48
N TYR A 257 0.48 19.82 7.19
CA TYR A 257 -0.12 18.50 6.97
C TYR A 257 -0.46 17.85 8.32
N GLN A 258 -1.75 17.61 8.58
CA GLN A 258 -2.18 16.72 9.66
C GLN A 258 -1.79 15.29 9.30
N ASN A 259 -1.39 14.52 10.29
CA ASN A 259 -0.95 13.13 10.16
C ASN A 259 0.31 12.92 9.30
N PHE A 260 1.02 13.98 8.87
CA PHE A 260 2.30 13.86 8.16
C PHE A 260 3.29 14.99 8.51
N SER A 261 4.59 14.67 8.47
CA SER A 261 5.65 15.71 8.44
C SER A 261 5.89 16.24 7.00
N PRO A 262 6.36 17.49 6.84
CA PRO A 262 6.80 17.99 5.53
C PRO A 262 7.90 17.13 4.91
N GLU A 263 8.81 16.60 5.72
CA GLU A 263 9.89 15.71 5.28
C GLU A 263 9.36 14.41 4.68
N GLN A 264 8.36 13.78 5.30
CA GLN A 264 7.71 12.59 4.76
C GLN A 264 6.98 12.89 3.45
N ILE A 265 6.32 14.04 3.35
CA ILE A 265 5.64 14.47 2.12
C ILE A 265 6.61 14.75 0.97
N GLU A 266 7.76 15.38 1.26
CA GLU A 266 8.81 15.60 0.27
C GLU A 266 9.37 14.25 -0.21
N TRP A 267 9.68 13.35 0.71
CA TRP A 267 10.14 12.00 0.40
C TRP A 267 9.14 11.24 -0.48
N LEU A 268 7.84 11.22 -0.13
CA LEU A 268 6.78 10.56 -0.91
C LEU A 268 6.78 11.01 -2.37
N GLN A 269 6.91 12.32 -2.60
CA GLN A 269 6.92 12.87 -3.96
C GLN A 269 8.17 12.45 -4.74
N GLU A 270 9.32 12.36 -4.10
CA GLU A 270 10.58 11.94 -4.73
C GLU A 270 10.58 10.44 -5.02
N ASP A 271 10.09 9.63 -4.07
CA ASP A 271 9.99 8.18 -4.13
C ASP A 271 9.09 7.74 -5.30
N ILE A 272 7.85 8.26 -5.38
CA ILE A 272 6.95 7.93 -6.50
C ILE A 272 7.51 8.44 -7.84
N LYS A 273 8.17 9.61 -7.87
CA LYS A 273 8.80 10.10 -9.11
C LYS A 273 9.92 9.16 -9.57
N ALA A 274 10.69 8.59 -8.65
CA ALA A 274 11.73 7.62 -8.95
C ALA A 274 11.11 6.30 -9.45
N ALA A 275 10.08 5.79 -8.78
CA ALA A 275 9.36 4.59 -9.19
C ALA A 275 8.80 4.72 -10.61
N LYS A 276 8.15 5.85 -10.93
CA LYS A 276 7.60 6.11 -12.28
C LYS A 276 8.66 6.31 -13.37
N ALA A 277 9.91 6.54 -13.00
CA ALA A 277 11.01 6.58 -13.94
C ALA A 277 11.56 5.17 -14.26
N ASN A 278 11.19 4.16 -13.46
CA ASN A 278 11.50 2.76 -13.71
C ASN A 278 10.47 2.18 -14.71
N GLU A 279 10.94 1.66 -15.83
CA GLU A 279 10.08 1.11 -16.89
C GLU A 279 9.45 -0.24 -16.52
N ASN A 280 9.93 -0.88 -15.45
CA ASN A 280 9.39 -2.13 -14.93
C ASN A 280 8.26 -1.92 -13.91
N ILE A 281 7.97 -0.67 -13.52
CA ILE A 281 6.92 -0.36 -12.56
C ILE A 281 5.69 0.15 -13.30
N ASP A 282 4.65 -0.66 -13.30
CA ASP A 282 3.35 -0.34 -13.87
C ASP A 282 2.40 0.24 -12.84
N TRP A 283 2.48 -0.21 -11.59
CA TRP A 283 1.52 0.11 -10.53
C TRP A 283 2.15 0.90 -9.38
N ILE A 284 1.46 1.94 -8.93
CA ILE A 284 1.81 2.67 -7.70
C ILE A 284 0.66 2.48 -6.69
N ILE A 285 0.97 1.81 -5.57
CA ILE A 285 0.02 1.50 -4.51
C ILE A 285 0.47 2.17 -3.21
N ALA A 286 -0.38 3.00 -2.61
CA ALA A 286 -0.09 3.62 -1.32
C ALA A 286 -0.81 2.90 -0.18
N ASN A 287 -0.14 2.78 0.96
CA ASN A 287 -0.69 2.24 2.20
C ASN A 287 -0.66 3.31 3.30
N ILE A 288 -1.82 3.60 3.87
CA ILE A 288 -2.04 4.74 4.77
C ILE A 288 -3.02 4.34 5.85
N HIS A 289 -2.67 4.36 7.13
CA HIS A 289 -3.62 3.97 8.16
C HIS A 289 -4.82 4.95 8.25
N LYS A 290 -4.57 6.21 8.62
CA LYS A 290 -5.60 7.27 8.62
C LYS A 290 -5.84 7.82 7.21
N GLY A 291 -6.72 7.16 6.46
CA GLY A 291 -7.03 7.49 5.07
C GLY A 291 -7.98 8.70 4.88
N PRO A 292 -7.93 9.40 3.72
CA PRO A 292 -8.81 10.54 3.42
C PRO A 292 -10.29 10.18 3.22
N TYR A 293 -10.61 8.97 2.77
CA TYR A 293 -11.96 8.58 2.38
C TYR A 293 -12.47 7.40 3.20
N THR A 294 -13.40 7.70 4.10
CA THR A 294 -14.05 6.72 4.98
C THR A 294 -15.53 7.04 5.14
N THR A 295 -16.35 6.01 5.37
CA THR A 295 -17.80 6.10 5.50
C THR A 295 -18.29 6.08 6.95
N SER A 296 -17.39 6.04 7.94
CA SER A 296 -17.73 5.82 9.35
C SER A 296 -17.23 6.95 10.27
N ASN A 297 -16.93 6.62 11.53
CA ASN A 297 -16.83 7.54 12.65
C ASN A 297 -15.81 8.64 12.39
N HIS A 298 -14.71 8.31 11.72
CA HIS A 298 -13.60 9.22 11.49
C HIS A 298 -13.75 10.06 10.21
N ALA A 299 -14.88 9.95 9.49
CA ALA A 299 -15.14 10.71 8.26
C ALA A 299 -15.22 12.23 8.47
N THR A 300 -15.47 12.67 9.70
CA THR A 300 -15.66 14.07 10.08
C THR A 300 -14.63 14.57 11.09
N ASP A 301 -13.57 13.81 11.35
CA ASP A 301 -12.53 14.24 12.28
C ASP A 301 -11.72 15.41 11.72
N ASP A 302 -11.30 16.33 12.58
CA ASP A 302 -10.63 17.58 12.19
C ASP A 302 -9.31 17.32 11.45
N ASP A 303 -8.58 16.26 11.81
CA ASP A 303 -7.34 15.83 11.14
C ASP A 303 -7.61 15.25 9.75
N ILE A 304 -8.85 14.85 9.44
CA ILE A 304 -9.27 14.37 8.12
C ILE A 304 -9.82 15.50 7.26
N MET A 305 -10.77 16.30 7.76
CA MET A 305 -11.51 17.30 6.95
C MET A 305 -11.05 18.75 7.10
N GLY A 306 -10.11 19.04 8.00
CA GLY A 306 -9.58 20.39 8.20
C GLY A 306 -8.84 20.93 6.98
N GLU A 307 -8.53 22.24 6.98
CA GLU A 307 -7.81 22.90 5.87
C GLU A 307 -6.42 22.28 5.60
N ASN A 308 -5.78 21.76 6.65
CA ASN A 308 -4.54 20.98 6.58
C ASN A 308 -4.75 19.48 6.77
N GLY A 309 -6.00 19.03 6.76
CA GLY A 309 -6.40 17.64 6.96
C GLY A 309 -6.05 16.72 5.80
N VAL A 310 -6.03 15.42 6.09
CA VAL A 310 -5.62 14.39 5.13
C VAL A 310 -6.45 14.45 3.84
N ARG A 311 -7.78 14.63 3.93
CA ARG A 311 -8.68 14.66 2.75
C ARG A 311 -8.45 15.87 1.84
N GLU A 312 -8.02 17.00 2.40
CA GLU A 312 -7.78 18.22 1.63
C GLU A 312 -6.38 18.26 1.02
N LYS A 313 -5.38 17.69 1.71
CA LYS A 313 -3.97 17.77 1.28
C LYS A 313 -3.52 16.62 0.42
N LEU A 314 -3.91 15.39 0.76
CA LEU A 314 -3.27 14.20 0.23
C LEU A 314 -3.87 13.73 -1.10
N PRO A 315 -5.20 13.64 -1.30
CA PRO A 315 -5.78 13.17 -2.56
C PRO A 315 -5.34 13.95 -3.81
N PRO A 316 -5.28 15.30 -3.83
CA PRO A 316 -4.78 16.02 -4.99
C PRO A 316 -3.32 15.63 -5.33
N MET A 317 -2.48 15.43 -4.32
CA MET A 317 -1.09 15.05 -4.49
C MET A 317 -0.95 13.62 -5.03
N LEU A 318 -1.67 12.65 -4.45
CA LEU A 318 -1.64 11.26 -4.90
C LEU A 318 -2.15 11.12 -6.34
N TYR A 319 -3.21 11.85 -6.69
CA TYR A 319 -3.70 11.94 -8.07
C TYR A 319 -2.63 12.51 -9.02
N GLU A 320 -1.99 13.64 -8.67
CA GLU A 320 -0.95 14.25 -9.50
C GLU A 320 0.29 13.35 -9.67
N LEU A 321 0.62 12.58 -8.64
CA LEU A 321 1.69 11.59 -8.65
C LEU A 321 1.29 10.33 -9.46
N GLY A 322 0.00 10.14 -9.75
CA GLY A 322 -0.50 8.99 -10.51
C GLY A 322 -0.54 7.71 -9.69
N VAL A 323 -0.92 7.80 -8.42
CA VAL A 323 -1.21 6.65 -7.57
C VAL A 323 -2.50 5.99 -8.05
N ASP A 324 -2.46 4.67 -8.25
CA ASP A 324 -3.60 3.92 -8.79
C ASP A 324 -4.59 3.53 -7.70
N LEU A 325 -4.05 3.03 -6.59
CA LEU A 325 -4.80 2.45 -5.48
C LEU A 325 -4.22 2.93 -4.14
N VAL A 326 -5.11 3.23 -3.21
CA VAL A 326 -4.76 3.58 -1.83
C VAL A 326 -5.49 2.63 -0.89
N LEU A 327 -4.71 1.90 -0.10
CA LEU A 327 -5.18 0.96 0.91
C LEU A 327 -5.16 1.64 2.27
N GLN A 328 -6.32 1.68 2.92
CA GLN A 328 -6.60 2.47 4.12
C GLN A 328 -7.05 1.59 5.30
N GLY A 329 -6.90 2.09 6.53
CA GLY A 329 -7.39 1.43 7.75
C GLY A 329 -8.27 2.34 8.61
N HIS A 330 -8.11 2.23 9.92
CA HIS A 330 -8.64 3.13 10.97
C HIS A 330 -10.15 3.02 11.22
N ASP A 331 -10.95 3.12 10.17
CA ASP A 331 -12.40 2.97 10.26
C ASP A 331 -12.82 1.53 9.98
N HIS A 332 -13.52 0.92 10.94
CA HIS A 332 -13.84 -0.51 10.93
C HIS A 332 -15.12 -0.81 10.15
N ILE A 333 -15.11 -0.42 8.88
CA ILE A 333 -16.17 -0.63 7.91
C ILE A 333 -15.57 -0.79 6.51
N TYR A 334 -16.21 -1.63 5.69
CA TYR A 334 -15.78 -1.77 4.31
C TYR A 334 -16.24 -0.56 3.49
N ALA A 335 -15.34 0.01 2.72
CA ALA A 335 -15.66 1.09 1.80
C ALA A 335 -14.72 1.10 0.60
N ARG A 336 -15.27 1.47 -0.56
CA ARG A 336 -14.50 1.64 -1.80
C ARG A 336 -14.98 2.86 -2.58
N THR A 337 -14.06 3.75 -2.91
CA THR A 337 -14.39 4.94 -3.70
C THR A 337 -14.60 4.60 -5.17
N LYS A 338 -15.28 5.48 -5.89
CA LYS A 338 -15.06 5.66 -7.32
C LYS A 338 -13.63 6.16 -7.56
N PRO A 339 -13.11 6.20 -8.80
CA PRO A 339 -11.90 6.96 -9.09
C PRO A 339 -12.04 8.42 -8.64
N ILE A 340 -11.08 8.91 -7.87
CA ILE A 340 -11.09 10.27 -7.33
C ILE A 340 -10.03 11.13 -8.04
N GLN A 341 -10.46 12.27 -8.57
CA GLN A 341 -9.65 13.31 -9.21
C GLN A 341 -9.77 14.61 -8.40
N GLU A 342 -8.66 15.06 -7.81
CA GLU A 342 -8.59 16.33 -7.04
C GLU A 342 -9.76 16.48 -6.04
N GLY A 343 -10.10 15.39 -5.33
CA GLY A 343 -11.17 15.39 -4.34
C GLY A 343 -12.57 15.03 -4.85
N ASN A 344 -12.76 14.87 -6.17
CA ASN A 344 -14.06 14.62 -6.79
C ASN A 344 -14.11 13.22 -7.40
N ALA A 345 -15.23 12.51 -7.24
CA ALA A 345 -15.45 11.28 -7.97
C ALA A 345 -15.64 11.53 -9.47
N VAL A 346 -15.01 10.69 -10.28
CA VAL A 346 -15.15 10.67 -11.74
C VAL A 346 -15.61 9.30 -12.21
N GLU A 347 -16.31 9.29 -13.33
CA GLU A 347 -16.77 8.06 -13.97
C GLU A 347 -15.64 7.49 -14.85
N ALA A 348 -15.51 6.17 -14.85
CA ALA A 348 -14.61 5.44 -15.73
C ALA A 348 -15.42 4.49 -16.62
N ASP A 349 -14.89 4.18 -17.81
CA ASP A 349 -15.42 3.09 -18.60
C ASP A 349 -15.32 1.78 -17.81
N LYS A 350 -16.30 0.91 -17.94
CA LYS A 350 -16.38 -0.36 -17.21
C LYS A 350 -16.23 -1.55 -18.14
N ALA A 351 -15.53 -2.58 -17.68
CA ALA A 351 -15.48 -3.90 -18.28
C ALA A 351 -15.82 -4.95 -17.23
N THR A 352 -16.50 -6.03 -17.63
CA THR A 352 -16.84 -7.13 -16.72
C THR A 352 -16.17 -8.38 -17.21
N GLU A 353 -15.40 -9.03 -16.36
CA GLU A 353 -14.72 -10.29 -16.64
C GLU A 353 -14.88 -11.25 -15.46
N GLU A 354 -14.55 -12.52 -15.67
CA GLU A 354 -14.55 -13.54 -14.62
C GLU A 354 -13.12 -13.76 -14.14
N PHE A 355 -12.90 -13.68 -12.82
CA PHE A 355 -11.66 -14.03 -12.14
C PHE A 355 -11.97 -15.14 -11.14
N GLU A 356 -11.37 -16.32 -11.31
CA GLU A 356 -11.60 -17.50 -10.45
C GLU A 356 -13.08 -17.87 -10.23
N GLY A 357 -13.94 -17.65 -11.23
CA GLY A 357 -15.38 -17.92 -11.12
C GLY A 357 -16.19 -16.79 -10.48
N ILE A 358 -15.56 -15.66 -10.15
CA ILE A 358 -16.18 -14.46 -9.59
C ILE A 358 -16.30 -13.42 -10.71
N GLU A 359 -17.48 -12.82 -10.85
CA GLU A 359 -17.70 -11.70 -11.77
C GLU A 359 -17.07 -10.44 -11.17
N VAL A 360 -16.16 -9.81 -11.90
CA VAL A 360 -15.42 -8.62 -11.48
C VAL A 360 -15.74 -7.46 -12.42
N GLU A 361 -16.10 -6.30 -11.86
CA GLU A 361 -16.21 -5.05 -12.62
C GLU A 361 -14.91 -4.25 -12.55
N TYR A 362 -14.27 -4.08 -13.71
CA TYR A 362 -13.05 -3.32 -13.88
C TYR A 362 -13.33 -1.88 -14.33
N SER A 363 -12.65 -0.92 -13.70
CA SER A 363 -12.52 0.44 -14.23
C SER A 363 -11.39 0.48 -15.26
N VAL A 364 -11.70 0.83 -16.50
CA VAL A 364 -10.75 0.82 -17.62
C VAL A 364 -10.14 2.20 -17.77
N ASN A 365 -8.82 2.30 -17.57
CA ASN A 365 -8.03 3.54 -17.59
C ASN A 365 -8.67 4.68 -16.78
N PRO A 366 -8.99 4.48 -15.49
CA PRO A 366 -9.62 5.52 -14.67
C PRO A 366 -8.72 6.76 -14.56
N ASP A 367 -9.30 7.95 -14.74
CA ASP A 367 -8.61 9.24 -14.49
C ASP A 367 -8.76 9.65 -13.01
N GLY A 368 -8.29 8.80 -12.10
CA GLY A 368 -8.41 9.04 -10.67
C GLY A 368 -7.92 7.86 -9.84
N THR A 369 -7.58 8.14 -8.58
CA THR A 369 -7.12 7.14 -7.62
C THR A 369 -8.32 6.47 -6.95
N ILE A 370 -8.28 5.15 -6.79
CA ILE A 370 -9.28 4.39 -6.03
C ILE A 370 -8.80 4.20 -4.59
N TYR A 371 -9.67 4.36 -3.62
CA TYR A 371 -9.38 4.21 -2.20
C TYR A 371 -10.23 3.08 -1.60
N VAL A 372 -9.60 2.22 -0.81
CA VAL A 372 -10.24 1.02 -0.23
C VAL A 372 -9.94 0.93 1.26
N ILE A 373 -10.98 0.66 2.06
CA ILE A 373 -10.85 0.24 3.46
C ILE A 373 -11.38 -1.19 3.53
N PRO A 374 -10.55 -2.18 3.93
CA PRO A 374 -10.97 -3.58 3.98
C PRO A 374 -11.87 -3.89 5.20
N ALA A 375 -12.26 -2.90 6.01
CA ALA A 375 -12.91 -2.99 7.32
C ALA A 375 -11.98 -3.30 8.49
N THR A 376 -11.99 -4.52 9.03
CA THR A 376 -11.18 -4.93 10.18
C THR A 376 -10.92 -6.43 10.14
N ALA A 377 -9.69 -6.85 10.45
CA ALA A 377 -9.35 -8.25 10.69
C ALA A 377 -9.65 -8.69 12.13
N GLY A 378 -10.04 -7.75 12.98
CA GLY A 378 -10.16 -7.90 14.40
C GLY A 378 -11.60 -7.80 14.93
N PRO A 379 -11.75 -7.48 16.22
CA PRO A 379 -13.03 -7.56 16.91
C PRO A 379 -13.88 -6.30 16.78
N LYS A 380 -13.30 -5.13 16.51
CA LYS A 380 -14.00 -3.84 16.60
C LYS A 380 -14.60 -3.53 15.22
N VAL A 381 -15.85 -3.08 15.20
CA VAL A 381 -16.61 -2.70 13.98
C VAL A 381 -17.34 -1.40 14.27
N TYR A 382 -17.63 -0.60 13.23
CA TYR A 382 -18.31 0.70 13.37
C TYR A 382 -19.58 0.81 12.52
N TYR A 383 -20.47 1.73 12.90
CA TYR A 383 -21.62 2.09 12.07
C TYR A 383 -21.22 3.12 11.01
N LYS A 384 -21.94 3.13 9.90
CA LYS A 384 -21.88 4.20 8.92
C LYS A 384 -22.22 5.55 9.55
N ASN A 385 -21.47 6.60 9.17
CA ASN A 385 -21.61 7.94 9.72
C ASN A 385 -22.98 8.54 9.37
N LYS A 386 -23.66 9.12 10.36
CA LYS A 386 -25.00 9.74 10.18
C LYS A 386 -24.98 11.25 10.18
N GLU A 387 -23.83 11.86 10.47
CA GLU A 387 -23.66 13.29 10.64
C GLU A 387 -23.05 13.96 9.40
N ILE A 388 -22.29 13.23 8.60
CA ILE A 388 -21.73 13.72 7.34
C ILE A 388 -22.84 13.98 6.30
N ASP A 389 -22.62 14.97 5.43
CA ASP A 389 -23.54 15.27 4.32
C ASP A 389 -23.77 14.01 3.47
N PRO A 390 -25.02 13.56 3.26
CA PRO A 390 -25.29 12.38 2.45
C PRO A 390 -24.67 12.41 1.04
N ALA A 391 -24.48 13.60 0.45
CA ALA A 391 -23.82 13.74 -0.85
C ALA A 391 -22.34 13.31 -0.84
N TYR A 392 -21.71 13.26 0.34
CA TYR A 392 -20.37 12.71 0.50
C TYR A 392 -20.29 11.24 0.05
N TYR A 393 -21.37 10.47 0.26
CA TYR A 393 -21.42 9.07 -0.14
C TYR A 393 -21.47 8.88 -1.66
N ASP A 394 -21.73 9.93 -2.45
CA ASP A 394 -21.66 9.85 -3.92
C ASP A 394 -20.21 9.69 -4.44
N LEU A 395 -19.22 9.87 -3.56
CA LEU A 395 -17.81 9.57 -3.84
C LEU A 395 -17.51 8.06 -3.90
N PHE A 396 -18.43 7.23 -3.39
CA PHE A 396 -18.20 5.81 -3.18
C PHE A 396 -18.96 4.95 -4.19
N GLU A 397 -18.31 3.87 -4.62
CA GLU A 397 -18.98 2.76 -5.28
C GLU A 397 -19.63 1.85 -4.23
N VAL A 398 -18.92 1.62 -3.12
CA VAL A 398 -19.42 0.86 -1.96
C VAL A 398 -19.27 1.69 -0.69
N ALA A 399 -20.40 1.96 -0.05
CA ALA A 399 -20.49 2.69 1.21
C ALA A 399 -21.65 2.17 2.07
N ASP A 400 -21.88 0.86 2.07
CA ASP A 400 -22.99 0.26 2.81
C ASP A 400 -22.80 0.39 4.33
N GLU A 401 -23.88 0.12 5.08
CA GLU A 401 -23.78 -0.04 6.53
C GLU A 401 -22.98 -1.31 6.86
N ASN A 402 -22.24 -1.30 7.97
CA ASN A 402 -21.46 -2.46 8.39
C ASN A 402 -22.39 -3.66 8.60
N SER A 403 -22.04 -4.81 8.02
CA SER A 403 -22.86 -6.02 8.03
C SER A 403 -23.14 -6.55 9.44
N ALA A 404 -22.27 -6.26 10.43
CA ALA A 404 -22.47 -6.59 11.83
C ALA A 404 -23.63 -5.81 12.48
N ALA A 405 -24.09 -4.71 11.88
CA ALA A 405 -25.22 -3.91 12.38
C ALA A 405 -26.51 -4.73 12.57
N LYS A 406 -26.69 -5.81 11.79
CA LYS A 406 -27.83 -6.74 11.93
C LYS A 406 -27.87 -7.47 13.28
N TYR A 407 -26.73 -7.56 13.97
CA TYR A 407 -26.62 -8.15 15.32
C TYR A 407 -26.94 -7.17 16.44
N GLY A 408 -27.22 -5.91 16.09
CA GLY A 408 -27.55 -4.84 17.02
C GLY A 408 -26.32 -4.19 17.63
N ALA A 409 -26.57 -3.33 18.61
CA ALA A 409 -25.55 -2.55 19.30
C ALA A 409 -24.72 -3.41 20.27
N ASP A 410 -23.43 -3.10 20.39
CA ASP A 410 -22.56 -3.71 21.40
C ASP A 410 -23.14 -3.43 22.82
N PRO A 411 -23.38 -4.47 23.65
CA PRO A 411 -23.96 -4.31 24.99
C PRO A 411 -23.16 -3.39 25.92
N THR A 412 -21.88 -3.18 25.63
CA THR A 412 -20.96 -2.35 26.41
C THR A 412 -20.74 -0.96 25.83
N ASN A 413 -21.11 -0.74 24.56
CA ASN A 413 -21.03 0.55 23.88
C ASN A 413 -22.02 0.60 22.70
N ASP A 414 -23.12 1.34 22.84
CA ASP A 414 -24.16 1.37 21.82
C ASP A 414 -23.83 2.23 20.60
N SER A 415 -22.69 2.92 20.59
CA SER A 415 -22.19 3.69 19.45
C SER A 415 -21.65 2.83 18.30
N ARG A 416 -21.62 1.50 18.46
CA ARG A 416 -21.10 0.55 17.47
C ARG A 416 -21.88 -0.78 17.44
N PRO A 417 -21.79 -1.57 16.36
CA PRO A 417 -22.31 -2.92 16.34
C PRO A 417 -21.62 -3.86 17.34
N VAL A 418 -22.23 -5.01 17.63
CA VAL A 418 -21.61 -6.06 18.44
C VAL A 418 -20.24 -6.46 17.86
N ARG A 419 -19.23 -6.45 18.73
CA ARG A 419 -17.84 -6.85 18.40
C ARG A 419 -17.71 -8.33 18.05
N SER A 420 -16.62 -8.66 17.36
CA SER A 420 -16.17 -10.02 17.07
C SER A 420 -17.11 -10.85 16.20
N GLN A 421 -18.15 -10.24 15.62
CA GLN A 421 -19.11 -10.96 14.78
C GLN A 421 -18.63 -11.06 13.33
N VAL A 422 -17.94 -10.03 12.83
CA VAL A 422 -17.56 -9.90 11.43
C VAL A 422 -16.09 -9.45 11.33
N GLN A 423 -15.32 -10.14 10.49
CA GLN A 423 -13.95 -9.80 10.08
C GLN A 423 -13.88 -9.78 8.55
N ASN A 424 -12.88 -9.11 8.00
CA ASN A 424 -12.72 -8.96 6.56
C ASN A 424 -11.25 -8.99 6.16
N PHE A 425 -11.02 -9.34 4.90
CA PHE A 425 -9.73 -9.20 4.20
C PHE A 425 -10.01 -9.04 2.70
N VAL A 426 -9.02 -8.55 1.97
CA VAL A 426 -9.11 -8.35 0.52
C VAL A 426 -7.96 -9.10 -0.13
N GLU A 427 -8.27 -9.91 -1.13
CA GLU A 427 -7.30 -10.44 -2.06
C GLU A 427 -7.04 -9.41 -3.15
N PHE A 428 -5.79 -9.11 -3.42
CA PHE A 428 -5.37 -8.33 -4.58
C PHE A 428 -4.48 -9.18 -5.47
N ASN A 429 -4.89 -9.35 -6.71
CA ASN A 429 -4.09 -9.96 -7.77
C ASN A 429 -3.72 -8.88 -8.79
N ILE A 430 -2.43 -8.79 -9.13
CA ILE A 430 -1.94 -7.98 -10.24
C ILE A 430 -1.46 -8.97 -11.30
N ASP A 431 -1.91 -8.79 -12.54
CA ASP A 431 -1.51 -9.57 -13.72
C ASP A 431 -1.27 -8.56 -14.85
N GLY A 432 0.00 -8.24 -15.06
CA GLY A 432 0.48 -7.23 -15.99
C GLY A 432 -0.25 -5.90 -15.81
N ASN A 433 -1.14 -5.61 -16.74
CA ASN A 433 -1.89 -4.36 -16.81
C ASN A 433 -3.24 -4.39 -16.10
N LYS A 434 -3.54 -5.45 -15.34
CA LYS A 434 -4.79 -5.61 -14.60
C LYS A 434 -4.52 -5.76 -13.10
N LEU A 435 -5.33 -5.07 -12.30
CA LEU A 435 -5.41 -5.23 -10.86
C LEU A 435 -6.82 -5.68 -10.52
N THR A 436 -6.95 -6.80 -9.81
CA THR A 436 -8.21 -7.40 -9.34
C THR A 436 -8.23 -7.36 -7.82
N GLY A 437 -9.35 -6.93 -7.23
CA GLY A 437 -9.59 -6.91 -5.79
C GLY A 437 -10.85 -7.70 -5.44
N ILE A 438 -10.71 -8.76 -4.64
CA ILE A 438 -11.83 -9.57 -4.13
C ILE A 438 -11.92 -9.39 -2.62
N THR A 439 -13.05 -8.85 -2.15
CA THR A 439 -13.28 -8.61 -0.72
C THR A 439 -14.04 -9.76 -0.11
N TYR A 440 -13.48 -10.34 0.96
CA TYR A 440 -14.08 -11.42 1.72
C TYR A 440 -14.59 -10.93 3.07
N GLU A 441 -15.72 -11.48 3.50
CA GLU A 441 -16.27 -11.34 4.85
C GLU A 441 -16.27 -12.69 5.56
N ILE A 442 -15.88 -12.65 6.83
CA ILE A 442 -15.99 -13.75 7.78
C ILE A 442 -17.04 -13.33 8.81
N ASP A 443 -18.24 -13.90 8.72
CA ASP A 443 -19.27 -13.70 9.73
C ASP A 443 -19.38 -14.95 10.60
N GLN A 444 -19.09 -14.82 11.88
CA GLN A 444 -19.04 -15.94 12.85
C GLN A 444 -20.39 -16.67 13.00
N ASN A 445 -21.48 -16.09 12.50
CA ASN A 445 -22.83 -16.68 12.57
C ASN A 445 -23.33 -17.18 11.20
N ILE A 446 -22.55 -17.03 10.13
CA ILE A 446 -22.90 -17.43 8.75
C ILE A 446 -21.83 -18.40 8.26
N ASN A 447 -22.22 -19.40 7.44
CA ASN A 447 -21.29 -20.34 6.80
C ASN A 447 -20.27 -20.99 7.76
N ASN A 448 -20.62 -21.15 9.05
CA ASN A 448 -19.72 -21.62 10.10
C ASN A 448 -18.43 -20.79 10.26
N GLY A 449 -18.48 -19.49 9.94
CA GLY A 449 -17.32 -18.61 9.98
C GLY A 449 -16.34 -18.84 8.82
N GLU A 450 -16.76 -19.49 7.74
CA GLU A 450 -15.96 -19.56 6.51
C GLU A 450 -16.08 -18.25 5.70
N PRO A 451 -14.98 -17.77 5.09
CA PRO A 451 -14.98 -16.57 4.25
C PRO A 451 -15.97 -16.67 3.07
N PHE A 452 -16.60 -15.54 2.71
CA PHE A 452 -17.40 -15.41 1.50
C PHE A 452 -17.24 -14.03 0.86
N VAL A 453 -17.36 -13.97 -0.47
CA VAL A 453 -17.16 -12.74 -1.24
C VAL A 453 -18.31 -11.75 -1.00
N ILE A 454 -17.98 -10.48 -0.75
CA ILE A 454 -18.95 -9.38 -0.58
C ILE A 454 -18.79 -8.26 -1.63
N ASP A 455 -17.63 -8.14 -2.25
CA ASP A 455 -17.37 -7.19 -3.34
C ASP A 455 -16.24 -7.70 -4.23
N ALA A 456 -16.27 -7.32 -5.51
CA ALA A 456 -15.26 -7.67 -6.50
C ALA A 456 -15.10 -6.53 -7.50
N PHE A 457 -13.89 -5.99 -7.61
CA PHE A 457 -13.60 -4.84 -8.47
C PHE A 457 -12.22 -4.96 -9.09
N GLY A 458 -11.91 -4.11 -10.06
CA GLY A 458 -10.55 -4.00 -10.54
C GLY A 458 -10.25 -2.74 -11.33
N ILE A 459 -9.00 -2.65 -11.78
CA ILE A 459 -8.48 -1.59 -12.65
C ILE A 459 -7.82 -2.28 -13.84
N ILE A 460 -8.13 -1.83 -15.06
CA ILE A 460 -7.42 -2.24 -16.28
C ILE A 460 -6.70 -1.03 -16.86
N LYS A 461 -5.39 -1.14 -17.05
CA LYS A 461 -4.56 -0.18 -17.79
C LYS A 461 -4.39 -0.66 -19.23
N GLU A 462 -5.36 -0.44 -20.13
CA GLU A 462 -5.17 -0.87 -21.52
C GLU A 462 -3.96 -0.16 -22.15
N GLU A 463 -3.10 -0.91 -22.84
CA GLU A 463 -2.09 -0.31 -23.73
C GLU A 463 -2.76 0.69 -24.67
N ARG A 464 -2.14 1.84 -24.84
CA ARG A 464 -2.64 2.91 -25.72
C ARG A 464 -2.79 2.36 -27.14
N LYS A 465 -4.02 2.01 -27.55
CA LYS A 465 -4.31 1.55 -28.92
C LYS A 465 -3.72 2.58 -29.90
N THR A 466 -2.77 2.14 -30.72
CA THR A 466 -2.25 2.97 -31.82
C THR A 466 -3.32 2.99 -32.91
N ASP A 467 -4.12 4.06 -32.96
CA ASP A 467 -5.01 4.29 -34.09
C ASP A 467 -4.15 4.66 -35.30
N ASN A 468 -3.95 3.71 -36.21
CA ASN A 468 -3.30 3.93 -37.49
C ASN A 468 -4.31 4.55 -38.46
N LEU A 469 -4.34 5.87 -38.55
CA LEU A 469 -5.20 6.56 -39.49
C LEU A 469 -4.59 6.48 -40.90
N LYS A 470 -5.08 5.51 -41.69
CA LYS A 470 -4.86 5.42 -43.14
C LYS A 470 -6.17 5.73 -43.84
N ASP A 471 -6.13 6.60 -44.85
CA ASP A 471 -7.26 6.93 -45.73
C ASP A 471 -8.50 7.55 -45.03
N ALA A 472 -8.31 8.37 -43.99
CA ALA A 472 -9.42 9.07 -43.34
C ALA A 472 -10.04 10.13 -44.30
N THR A 473 -11.31 9.96 -44.69
CA THR A 473 -12.02 10.85 -45.64
C THR A 473 -13.07 11.78 -45.00
N SER A 474 -13.09 11.88 -43.66
CA SER A 474 -14.06 12.73 -42.95
C SER A 474 -13.72 14.22 -43.09
N LYS A 475 -14.70 15.13 -42.98
CA LYS A 475 -14.45 16.58 -43.12
C LYS A 475 -13.61 17.18 -41.99
N LYS A 476 -13.49 16.51 -40.84
CA LYS A 476 -12.72 16.93 -39.66
C LYS A 476 -12.21 15.71 -38.93
N LEU A 477 -10.90 15.64 -38.67
CA LEU A 477 -10.32 14.63 -37.82
C LEU A 477 -10.35 15.12 -36.37
N LYS A 478 -11.07 14.40 -35.50
CA LYS A 478 -11.15 14.70 -34.06
C LYS A 478 -10.63 13.51 -33.26
N ILE A 479 -9.68 13.77 -32.39
CA ILE A 479 -9.15 12.82 -31.42
C ILE A 479 -9.81 13.19 -30.09
N THR A 480 -10.63 12.29 -29.56
CA THR A 480 -11.47 12.54 -28.38
C THR A 480 -11.25 11.51 -27.27
N LYS A 481 -10.49 10.45 -27.55
CA LYS A 481 -10.15 9.42 -26.57
C LYS A 481 -8.87 9.84 -25.83
N PRO A 482 -8.92 10.03 -24.51
CA PRO A 482 -7.74 10.35 -23.72
C PRO A 482 -6.74 9.21 -23.74
N TYR A 483 -5.47 9.57 -23.56
CA TYR A 483 -4.31 8.68 -23.51
C TYR A 483 -4.15 7.77 -24.74
N SER A 484 -4.60 8.20 -25.93
CA SER A 484 -4.42 7.45 -27.18
C SER A 484 -3.07 7.70 -27.85
N VAL A 485 -2.55 6.72 -28.60
CA VAL A 485 -1.46 6.97 -29.56
C VAL A 485 -2.08 7.03 -30.96
N VAL A 486 -1.86 8.09 -31.71
CA VAL A 486 -2.44 8.24 -33.06
C VAL A 486 -1.32 8.42 -34.06
N ASN A 487 -1.21 7.48 -34.99
CA ASN A 487 -0.26 7.53 -36.08
C ASN A 487 -0.90 8.22 -37.30
N ILE A 488 -0.34 9.36 -37.71
CA ILE A 488 -0.80 10.18 -38.83
C ILE A 488 0.10 9.88 -40.05
N ASP A 489 -0.47 9.12 -40.98
CA ASP A 489 0.17 8.82 -42.27
C ASP A 489 0.19 10.05 -43.20
N GLU A 490 1.15 10.12 -44.13
CA GLU A 490 1.21 11.16 -45.16
C GLU A 490 -0.06 11.18 -46.05
N ALA A 491 -0.74 10.04 -46.19
CA ALA A 491 -1.97 9.90 -46.97
C ALA A 491 -3.21 10.55 -46.33
N VAL A 492 -3.16 10.98 -45.06
CA VAL A 492 -4.29 11.66 -44.39
C VAL A 492 -4.56 12.99 -45.08
N GLU A 493 -5.75 13.19 -45.65
CA GLU A 493 -6.05 14.38 -46.47
C GLU A 493 -6.36 15.64 -45.65
N GLN A 494 -6.79 15.51 -44.38
CA GLN A 494 -7.20 16.65 -43.57
C GLN A 494 -6.01 17.58 -43.29
N GLU A 495 -6.20 18.89 -43.46
CA GLU A 495 -5.16 19.89 -43.14
C GLU A 495 -5.07 20.19 -41.65
N GLU A 496 -6.15 19.96 -40.89
CA GLU A 496 -6.26 20.26 -39.47
C GLU A 496 -6.78 19.06 -38.66
N ILE A 497 -6.10 18.76 -37.56
CA ILE A 497 -6.41 17.73 -36.58
C ILE A 497 -6.87 18.42 -35.31
N PHE A 498 -8.01 18.00 -34.77
CA PHE A 498 -8.55 18.53 -33.51
C PHE A 498 -8.30 17.52 -32.40
N VAL A 499 -7.53 17.92 -31.39
CA VAL A 499 -7.19 17.11 -30.23
C VAL A 499 -8.02 17.61 -29.05
N GLN A 500 -8.91 16.76 -28.55
CA GLN A 500 -9.81 17.02 -27.43
C GLN A 500 -9.51 16.14 -26.23
N ALA A 501 -8.35 15.48 -26.21
CA ALA A 501 -7.89 14.69 -25.10
C ALA A 501 -6.35 14.57 -25.07
N SER A 502 -5.76 14.03 -24.00
CA SER A 502 -4.36 13.66 -23.88
C SER A 502 -4.02 12.64 -24.95
N VAL A 503 -2.90 12.82 -25.65
CA VAL A 503 -2.58 12.01 -26.83
C VAL A 503 -1.09 12.02 -27.12
N THR A 504 -0.59 10.90 -27.61
CA THR A 504 0.68 10.82 -28.34
C THR A 504 0.39 10.81 -29.85
N LEU A 505 0.76 11.87 -30.55
CA LEU A 505 0.71 11.94 -32.02
C LEU A 505 2.07 11.51 -32.58
N LYS A 506 2.07 10.60 -33.57
CA LYS A 506 3.27 10.18 -34.29
C LYS A 506 3.03 10.07 -35.79
N GLY A 507 4.08 9.92 -36.59
CA GLY A 507 4.00 9.69 -38.04
C GLY A 507 4.30 10.91 -38.90
N ALA A 508 4.98 10.66 -40.02
CA ALA A 508 5.50 11.66 -40.95
C ALA A 508 4.44 12.60 -41.54
N GLY A 509 3.16 12.20 -41.52
CA GLY A 509 2.07 13.04 -42.00
C GLY A 509 1.94 14.35 -41.23
N LEU A 510 2.33 14.39 -39.94
CA LEU A 510 2.25 15.56 -39.05
C LEU A 510 3.02 16.79 -39.56
N ALA A 511 4.10 16.58 -40.32
CA ALA A 511 4.97 17.65 -40.84
C ALA A 511 4.20 18.66 -41.71
N ASN A 512 3.02 18.28 -42.21
CA ASN A 512 2.16 19.12 -43.04
C ASN A 512 0.83 19.53 -42.37
N LYS A 513 0.63 19.21 -41.08
CA LYS A 513 -0.68 19.34 -40.39
C LYS A 513 -0.73 20.47 -39.38
N LYS A 514 -1.90 21.08 -39.28
CA LYS A 514 -2.28 21.93 -38.15
C LYS A 514 -2.88 21.07 -37.05
N VAL A 515 -2.48 21.27 -35.81
CA VAL A 515 -3.04 20.56 -34.65
C VAL A 515 -3.68 21.57 -33.70
N THR A 516 -4.98 21.52 -33.57
CA THR A 516 -5.75 22.36 -32.64
C THR A 516 -6.04 21.57 -31.36
N ILE A 517 -5.49 22.01 -30.23
CA ILE A 517 -5.53 21.34 -28.94
C ILE A 517 -6.53 22.06 -28.01
N SER A 518 -7.57 21.33 -27.63
CA SER A 518 -8.65 21.76 -26.72
C SER A 518 -9.19 20.57 -25.91
N PRO A 519 -8.38 19.95 -25.04
CA PRO A 519 -8.80 18.83 -24.20
C PRO A 519 -10.04 19.13 -23.36
N SER A 520 -10.88 18.10 -23.17
CA SER A 520 -12.02 18.14 -22.25
C SER A 520 -11.58 18.04 -20.80
N GLU A 521 -10.60 17.18 -20.53
CA GLU A 521 -9.99 16.91 -19.23
C GLU A 521 -8.96 17.97 -18.84
N HIS A 522 -8.69 18.06 -17.54
CA HIS A 522 -7.62 18.89 -16.98
C HIS A 522 -6.28 18.17 -17.03
N ASN A 523 -5.20 18.93 -16.88
CA ASN A 523 -3.83 18.42 -16.88
C ASN A 523 -3.43 17.57 -18.10
N ALA A 524 -4.03 17.84 -19.25
CA ALA A 524 -3.80 17.04 -20.44
C ALA A 524 -2.33 17.06 -20.88
N VAL A 525 -1.84 15.90 -21.32
CA VAL A 525 -0.49 15.71 -21.84
C VAL A 525 -0.56 15.48 -23.35
N ILE A 526 0.13 16.32 -24.10
CA ILE A 526 0.23 16.19 -25.55
C ILE A 526 1.67 15.85 -25.92
N ASP A 527 1.87 14.71 -26.57
CA ASP A 527 3.19 14.27 -26.99
C ASP A 527 3.26 14.18 -28.51
N PHE A 528 4.15 14.92 -29.14
CA PHE A 528 4.39 14.82 -30.59
C PHE A 528 5.40 13.73 -30.97
N ASN A 529 5.91 12.98 -29.99
CA ASN A 529 6.80 11.82 -30.18
C ASN A 529 8.03 12.12 -31.06
N GLY A 530 8.54 13.36 -30.98
CA GLY A 530 9.67 13.82 -31.79
C GLY A 530 9.37 14.12 -33.25
N GLU A 531 8.11 14.09 -33.69
CA GLU A 531 7.73 14.39 -35.07
C GLU A 531 7.69 15.89 -35.35
N GLU A 532 7.96 16.26 -36.59
CA GLU A 532 7.78 17.64 -37.07
C GLU A 532 6.30 17.96 -37.23
N VAL A 533 5.88 19.15 -36.77
CA VAL A 533 4.48 19.60 -36.84
C VAL A 533 4.40 21.00 -37.45
N LYS A 534 3.58 21.18 -38.48
CA LYS A 534 3.48 22.45 -39.21
C LYS A 534 2.94 23.60 -38.37
N GLU A 535 1.84 23.40 -37.66
CA GLU A 535 1.27 24.44 -36.79
C GLU A 535 0.57 23.80 -35.59
N VAL A 536 0.80 24.32 -34.39
CA VAL A 536 0.05 23.93 -33.18
C VAL A 536 -0.73 25.13 -32.66
N ARG A 537 -2.04 24.92 -32.45
CA ARG A 537 -2.95 25.91 -31.88
C ARG A 537 -3.46 25.46 -30.53
N LEU A 538 -3.17 26.24 -29.49
CA LEU A 538 -3.68 25.98 -28.14
C LEU A 538 -4.99 26.74 -27.90
N GLN A 539 -6.03 26.11 -27.35
CA GLN A 539 -7.32 26.79 -27.13
C GLN A 539 -7.79 26.81 -25.67
N THR A 540 -7.06 26.16 -24.77
CA THR A 540 -7.46 25.98 -23.37
C THR A 540 -6.27 26.04 -22.42
N ASN A 541 -6.53 26.29 -21.13
CA ASN A 541 -5.55 26.24 -20.04
C ASN A 541 -5.51 24.86 -19.34
N LYS A 542 -6.23 23.89 -19.89
CA LYS A 542 -6.34 22.54 -19.34
C LYS A 542 -5.17 21.61 -19.69
N ILE A 543 -4.11 22.16 -20.29
CA ILE A 543 -2.94 21.40 -20.73
C ILE A 543 -1.88 21.54 -19.64
N LYS A 544 -1.37 20.42 -19.11
CA LYS A 544 -0.25 20.43 -18.16
C LYS A 544 1.09 20.38 -18.88
N GLU A 545 1.15 19.59 -19.96
CA GLU A 545 2.42 19.26 -20.59
C GLU A 545 2.32 19.14 -22.11
N ILE A 546 3.35 19.64 -22.81
CA ILE A 546 3.58 19.36 -24.23
C ILE A 546 5.00 18.85 -24.46
N ARG A 547 5.14 17.64 -25.00
CA ARG A 547 6.42 16.99 -25.37
C ARG A 547 6.67 17.05 -26.87
N GLY A 548 7.96 17.10 -27.26
CA GLY A 548 8.36 17.27 -28.67
C GLY A 548 8.10 18.69 -29.20
N ALA A 549 8.00 19.68 -28.30
CA ALA A 549 7.61 21.04 -28.65
C ALA A 549 8.65 21.77 -29.51
N GLU A 550 9.91 21.32 -29.54
CA GLU A 550 11.00 21.84 -30.35
C GLU A 550 10.81 21.60 -31.86
N ASN A 551 9.99 20.61 -32.23
CA ASN A 551 9.71 20.23 -33.62
C ASN A 551 8.45 20.89 -34.18
N VAL A 552 7.81 21.77 -33.41
CA VAL A 552 6.67 22.57 -33.86
C VAL A 552 7.16 23.80 -34.61
N GLN A 553 6.85 23.88 -35.91
CA GLN A 553 7.30 24.97 -36.79
C GLN A 553 6.61 26.31 -36.48
N GLN A 554 5.32 26.27 -36.14
CA GLN A 554 4.53 27.47 -35.88
C GLN A 554 3.58 27.28 -34.70
N TRP A 555 3.57 28.23 -33.77
CA TRP A 555 2.63 28.26 -32.65
C TRP A 555 1.55 29.33 -32.87
N ASN A 556 0.31 28.98 -32.56
CA ASN A 556 -0.85 29.87 -32.60
C ASN A 556 -1.55 29.84 -31.24
N ILE A 557 -1.36 30.89 -30.45
CA ILE A 557 -1.81 30.94 -29.06
C ILE A 557 -2.77 32.12 -28.94
N PRO A 558 -4.11 31.89 -28.94
CA PRO A 558 -5.12 32.91 -28.78
C PRO A 558 -5.02 33.61 -27.41
N ASN A 559 -5.53 34.84 -27.33
CA ASN A 559 -5.62 35.59 -26.08
C ASN A 559 -6.40 34.81 -25.02
N GLY A 560 -5.75 34.47 -23.90
CA GLY A 560 -6.37 33.78 -22.76
C GLY A 560 -5.67 32.48 -22.32
N VAL A 561 -4.80 31.90 -23.15
CA VAL A 561 -3.96 30.76 -22.77
C VAL A 561 -2.73 31.24 -22.00
N LYS A 562 -2.49 30.70 -20.81
CA LYS A 562 -1.40 31.04 -19.89
C LYS A 562 -0.26 30.04 -20.06
N LEU A 563 0.67 30.32 -20.97
CA LEU A 563 1.80 29.42 -21.27
C LEU A 563 2.65 29.06 -20.06
N LYS A 564 2.75 29.95 -19.07
CA LYS A 564 3.47 29.70 -17.80
C LYS A 564 2.90 28.55 -16.96
N ASN A 565 1.69 28.08 -17.27
CA ASN A 565 1.03 26.96 -16.61
C ASN A 565 1.18 25.66 -17.42
N ILE A 566 1.92 25.68 -18.53
CA ILE A 566 2.14 24.53 -19.40
C ILE A 566 3.64 24.25 -19.40
N ASN A 567 4.03 23.04 -19.02
CA ASN A 567 5.41 22.59 -19.11
C ASN A 567 5.69 22.14 -20.55
N PHE A 568 6.78 22.62 -21.14
CA PHE A 568 7.19 22.25 -22.49
C PHE A 568 8.46 21.43 -22.41
N TYR A 569 8.53 20.32 -23.13
CA TYR A 569 9.69 19.44 -23.16
C TYR A 569 10.15 19.17 -24.58
N HIS A 570 11.45 19.04 -24.72
CA HIS A 570 12.08 18.39 -25.85
C HIS A 570 11.65 16.93 -25.94
N SER A 571 11.71 16.35 -27.14
CA SER A 571 11.48 14.91 -27.36
C SER A 571 12.41 13.99 -26.56
N ASN A 572 13.58 14.50 -26.13
CA ASN A 572 14.52 13.78 -25.26
C ASN A 572 14.28 14.03 -23.75
N GLY A 573 13.14 14.63 -23.38
CA GLY A 573 12.75 14.86 -21.99
C GLY A 573 13.33 16.12 -21.35
N LYS A 574 14.18 16.91 -22.04
CA LYS A 574 14.72 18.15 -21.49
C LYS A 574 13.66 19.27 -21.50
N GLU A 575 13.48 19.97 -20.38
CA GLU A 575 12.53 21.09 -20.29
C GLU A 575 12.92 22.29 -21.19
N ILE A 576 11.92 22.93 -21.78
CA ILE A 576 12.01 24.14 -22.60
C ILE A 576 11.45 25.33 -21.81
N THR A 577 12.32 26.27 -21.47
CA THR A 577 11.89 27.52 -20.83
C THR A 577 11.21 28.44 -21.85
N VAL A 578 9.90 28.61 -21.74
CA VAL A 578 9.13 29.56 -22.55
C VAL A 578 9.29 30.96 -21.96
N LYS A 579 9.75 31.91 -22.78
CA LYS A 579 9.98 33.32 -22.39
C LYS A 579 8.79 34.22 -22.69
#